data_AF-A0A8S0H936-F1
#
_entry.id   AF-A0A8S0H936-F1
#
_cell.length_a   1.000
_cell.length_b   1.000
_cell.length_c   1.000
_cell.angle_alpha   90.00
_cell.angle_beta   90.00
_cell.angle_gamma   90.00
#
_symmetry.space_group_name_H-M   'P 1'
#
loop_
_entity.id
_entity.type
_entity.pdbx_description
1 polymer ?
#
loop_
_entity_poly.entity_id
_entity_poly.type
_entity_poly.pdbx_seq_one_letter_code
_entity_poly.pdbx_strand_id
1 'polypeptide(L)' 'MFNAPLLWCGIGAYAIEFFVWLEALSRAPLSLLFPAAALAYCGVVLAGKVVLGETVSRRRWLGTLVITAGVMLVCVAST' A
#
# COMPACT_ATOMS: atom_id res chain seq x y z
N MET A 1 14.82 -14.74 16.23
CA MET A 1 14.22 -13.45 15.81
C MET A 1 15.18 -12.70 14.87
N PHE A 2 16.40 -12.36 15.31
CA PHE A 2 17.39 -11.63 14.50
C PHE A 2 18.10 -12.45 13.39
N ASN A 3 17.91 -13.77 13.34
CA ASN A 3 18.53 -14.66 12.35
C ASN A 3 17.68 -14.85 11.07
N ALA A 4 16.66 -14.00 10.86
CA ALA A 4 15.83 -14.03 9.66
C ALA A 4 16.32 -12.95 8.68
N PRO A 5 17.13 -13.27 7.66
CA PRO A 5 17.67 -12.26 6.75
C PRO A 5 16.58 -11.46 6.01
N LEU A 6 15.43 -12.09 5.72
CA LEU A 6 14.26 -11.41 5.14
C LEU A 6 13.67 -10.32 6.04
N LEU A 7 13.82 -10.43 7.37
CA LEU A 7 13.36 -9.41 8.31
C LEU A 7 14.09 -8.08 8.04
N TRP A 8 15.41 -8.13 7.88
CA TRP A 8 16.23 -6.96 7.61
C TRP A 8 15.92 -6.34 6.24
N CYS A 9 15.64 -7.17 5.23
CA CYS A 9 15.16 -6.67 3.93
C CYS A 9 13.82 -5.92 4.08
N GLY A 10 12.88 -6.46 4.86
CA GLY A 10 11.61 -5.79 5.13
C GLY A 10 11.77 -4.47 5.88
N ILE A 11 12.65 -4.42 6.89
CA ILE A 11 12.98 -3.20 7.62
C ILE A 11 13.60 -2.16 6.68
N GLY A 12 14.55 -2.56 5.83
CA GLY A 12 15.16 -1.67 4.84
C GLY A 12 14.15 -1.13 3.84
N ALA A 13 13.22 -1.97 3.38
CA ALA A 13 12.13 -1.55 2.49
C ALA A 13 11.22 -0.51 3.16
N TYR A 14 10.82 -0.72 4.42
CA TYR A 14 10.03 0.25 5.19
C TYR A 14 10.77 1.57 5.42
N ALA A 15 12.07 1.51 5.69
CA ALA A 15 12.88 2.73 5.83
C ALA A 15 12.92 3.53 4.52
N ILE A 16 13.11 2.86 3.38
CA ILE A 16 13.09 3.50 2.05
C ILE A 16 11.70 4.07 1.75
N GLU A 17 10.64 3.29 1.99
CA GLU A 17 9.24 3.74 1.82
C GLU A 17 8.99 5.03 2.59
N PHE A 18 9.43 5.10 3.85
CA PHE A 18 9.27 6.29 4.69
C PHE A 18 9.88 7.54 4.05
N PHE A 19 11.13 7.48 3.58
CA PHE A 19 11.77 8.62 2.92
C PHE A 19 11.09 8.98 1.60
N VAL A 20 10.72 7.99 0.79
CA VAL A 20 9.99 8.21 -0.47
C VAL A 20 8.64 8.87 -0.20
N TRP A 21 7.94 8.46 0.86
CA TRP A 21 6.66 9.03 1.24
C TRP A 21 6.79 10.48 1.72
N LEU A 22 7.80 10.79 2.55
CA LEU A 22 8.09 12.15 2.96
C LEU A 22 8.43 13.05 1.76
N GLU A 23 9.25 12.55 0.84
CA GLU A 23 9.60 13.28 -0.38
C GLU A 23 8.35 13.55 -1.23
N ALA A 24 7.49 12.55 -1.40
CA ALA A 24 6.25 12.70 -2.15
C ALA A 24 5.33 13.75 -1.50
N LEU A 25 5.19 13.71 -0.17
CA LEU A 25 4.45 14.71 0.62
C LEU A 25 5.01 16.13 0.49
N SER A 26 6.31 16.28 0.28
CA SER A 26 6.92 17.60 0.06
C SER A 26 6.60 18.20 -1.32
N ARG A 27 6.24 17.36 -2.30
CA ARG A 27 6.06 17.76 -3.72
C ARG A 27 4.62 17.77 -4.21
N ALA A 28 3.71 17.06 -3.54
CA ALA A 28 2.33 16.92 -3.98
C ALA A 28 1.35 17.08 -2.79
N PRO A 29 0.13 17.57 -3.04
CA PRO A 29 -0.86 17.72 -1.98
C PRO A 29 -1.31 16.36 -1.45
N LEU A 30 -1.63 16.35 -0.16
CA LEU A 30 -2.07 15.17 0.59
C LEU A 30 -3.29 14.47 -0.07
N SER A 31 -4.20 15.26 -0.63
CA SER A 31 -5.41 14.77 -1.32
C SER A 31 -5.11 13.87 -2.51
N LEU A 32 -3.97 14.06 -3.19
CA LEU A 32 -3.54 13.22 -4.32
C LEU A 32 -2.74 11.99 -3.84
N LEU A 33 -1.96 12.14 -2.77
CA LEU A 33 -1.07 11.09 -2.28
C LEU A 33 -1.82 9.97 -1.55
N PHE A 34 -2.86 10.29 -0.79
CA PHE A 34 -3.67 9.29 -0.08
C PHE A 34 -4.29 8.24 -1.01
N PRO A 35 -4.89 8.60 -2.16
CA PRO A 35 -5.29 7.65 -3.20
C PRO A 35 -4.18 6.73 -3.68
N ALA A 36 -3.00 7.29 -3.95
CA ALA A 36 -1.85 6.52 -4.39
C ALA A 36 -1.40 5.51 -3.32
N ALA A 37 -1.41 5.90 -2.04
CA ALA A 37 -1.14 5.00 -0.93
C ALA A 37 -2.22 3.89 -0.80
N ALA A 38 -3.49 4.20 -1.03
CA ALA A 38 -4.56 3.20 -0.97
C ALA A 38 -4.40 2.11 -2.04
N LEU A 39 -3.84 2.43 -3.20
CA LEU A 39 -3.51 1.43 -4.23
C LEU A 39 -2.51 0.38 -3.73
N ALA A 40 -1.70 0.68 -2.72
CA ALA A 40 -0.79 -0.30 -2.12
C ALA A 40 -1.56 -1.50 -1.52
N TYR A 41 -2.80 -1.32 -1.04
CA TYR A 41 -3.62 -2.44 -0.57
C TYR A 41 -3.91 -3.44 -1.69
N CYS A 42 -4.23 -2.96 -2.90
CA CYS A 42 -4.35 -3.80 -4.08
C CYS A 42 -3.03 -4.49 -4.42
N GLY A 43 -1.92 -3.74 -4.34
CA GLY A 43 -0.56 -4.25 -4.54
C GLY A 43 -0.21 -5.38 -3.58
N VAL A 44 -0.50 -5.25 -2.29
CA VAL A 44 -0.25 -6.28 -1.27
C VAL A 44 -1.05 -7.54 -1.55
N VAL A 45 -2.32 -7.40 -1.94
CA VAL A 45 -3.16 -8.55 -2.29
C VAL A 45 -2.65 -9.26 -3.54
N LEU A 46 -2.24 -8.51 -4.56
CA LEU A 46 -1.63 -9.06 -5.78
C LEU A 46 -0.29 -9.74 -5.48
N ALA A 47 0.58 -9.10 -4.70
CA ALA A 47 1.87 -9.64 -4.29
C ALA A 47 1.70 -10.90 -3.44
N GLY A 48 0.74 -10.93 -2.51
CA GLY A 48 0.41 -12.15 -1.76
C GLY A 48 0.01 -13.30 -2.67
N LYS A 49 -0.79 -13.03 -3.71
CA LYS A 49 -1.19 -14.05 -4.68
C LYS A 49 -0.03 -14.51 -5.59
N VAL A 50 0.78 -13.58 -6.11
CA VAL A 50 1.78 -13.86 -7.16
C VAL A 50 3.15 -14.24 -6.57
N VAL A 51 3.62 -13.53 -5.55
CA VAL A 51 4.94 -13.73 -4.94
C VAL A 51 4.90 -14.81 -3.87
N LEU A 52 3.90 -14.77 -2.99
CA LEU A 52 3.77 -15.74 -1.89
C LEU A 52 2.95 -16.98 -2.29
N GLY A 53 2.26 -16.96 -3.43
CA GLY A 53 1.41 -18.06 -3.88
C GLY A 53 0.16 -18.26 -3.02
N GLU A 54 -0.25 -17.25 -2.23
CA GLU A 54 -1.39 -17.36 -1.34
C GLU A 54 -2.72 -17.38 -2.09
N THR A 55 -3.66 -18.22 -1.62
CA THR A 55 -5.03 -18.22 -2.10
C THR A 55 -5.80 -17.05 -1.50
N VAL A 56 -5.82 -15.93 -2.23
CA VAL A 56 -6.60 -14.76 -1.83
C VAL A 56 -8.09 -15.01 -2.08
N SER A 57 -8.88 -15.01 -0.99
CA SER A 57 -10.33 -15.15 -1.06
C SER A 57 -11.00 -13.96 -1.79
N ARG A 58 -12.14 -14.23 -2.43
CA ARG A 58 -12.96 -13.17 -3.07
C ARG A 58 -13.39 -12.09 -2.08
N ARG A 59 -13.59 -12.45 -0.80
CA ARG A 59 -13.94 -11.50 0.27
C ARG A 59 -12.81 -10.53 0.57
N ARG A 60 -11.55 -11.00 0.60
CA ARG A 60 -10.37 -10.14 0.80
C ARG A 60 -10.23 -9.13 -0.35
N TRP A 61 -10.40 -9.59 -1.58
CA TRP A 61 -10.45 -8.71 -2.75
C TRP A 61 -11.55 -7.66 -2.67
N LEU A 62 -12.78 -8.06 -2.30
CA LEU A 62 -13.89 -7.13 -2.18
C LEU A 62 -13.60 -6.06 -1.11
N GLY A 63 -13.10 -6.46 0.06
CA GLY A 63 -12.72 -5.51 1.12
C GLY A 63 -11.64 -4.54 0.68
N THR A 64 -10.59 -5.02 -0.01
CA THR A 64 -9.54 -4.17 -0.57
C THR A 64 -10.07 -3.16 -1.58
N LEU A 65 -10.97 -3.59 -2.48
CA LEU A 65 -11.59 -2.70 -3.46
C LEU A 65 -12.49 -1.65 -2.78
N VAL A 66 -13.25 -2.04 -1.74
CA VAL A 66 -14.08 -1.11 -0.97
C VAL A 66 -13.23 -0.04 -0.27
N ILE A 67 -12.14 -0.42 0.38
CA ILE A 67 -11.21 0.53 1.02
C ILE A 67 -10.63 1.48 -0.02
N THR A 68 -10.13 0.93 -1.13
CA THR A 68 -9.51 1.72 -2.20
C THR A 68 -10.51 2.70 -2.81
N ALA A 69 -11.72 2.24 -3.11
CA ALA A 69 -12.79 3.08 -3.64
C ALA A 69 -13.20 4.19 -2.65
N GLY A 70 -13.26 3.88 -1.36
CA GLY A 70 -13.55 4.87 -0.31
C GLY A 70 -12.52 6.00 -0.28
N VAL A 71 -11.22 5.67 -0.37
CA VAL A 71 -10.16 6.69 -0.40
C VAL A 71 -10.21 7.51 -1.70
N MET A 72 -10.46 6.88 -2.85
CA MET A 72 -10.67 7.60 -4.12
C MET A 72 -11.84 8.59 -4.02
N LEU A 73 -12.93 8.20 -3.37
CA LEU A 73 -14.09 9.07 -3.17
C LEU A 73 -13.75 10.29 -2.30
N VAL A 74 -12.96 10.12 -1.24
CA VAL A 74 -12.46 11.24 -0.41
C VAL A 74 -11.59 12.20 -1.23
N CYS A 75 -10.73 11.68 -2.11
CA CYS A 75 -9.92 12.52 -3.01
C CYS A 75 -10.78 13.33 -3.97
N VAL A 76 -11.75 12.70 -4.62
CA VAL A 76 -12.65 13.42 -5.55
C VAL A 76 -13.45 14.48 -4.79
N ALA A 77 -13.90 14.20 -3.57
CA ALA A 77 -14.65 15.17 -2.76
C ALA A 77 -13.81 16.33 -2.19
N SER A 78 -12.48 16.19 -2.17
CA SER A 78 -11.54 17.20 -1.64
C SER A 78 -10.86 18.04 -2.72
N THR A 79 -11.20 17.80 -3.99
CA THR A 79 -10.73 18.57 -5.17
C THR A 79 -11.81 19.57 -5.58
#